data_AF-A0A3P1SWY6-F1
#
_entry.id   AF-A0A3P1SWY6-F1
#
_cell.length_a   1.000
_cell.length_b   1.000
_cell.length_c   1.000
_cell.angle_alpha   90.00
_cell.angle_beta   90.00
_cell.angle_gamma   90.00
#
_symmetry.space_group_name_H-M   'P 1'
#
loop_
_entity.id
_entity.type
_entity.pdbx_description
1 polymer ?
#
loop_
_entity_poly.entity_id
_entity_poly.type
_entity_poly.pdbx_seq_one_letter_code
_entity_poly.pdbx_strand_id
1 'polypeptide(L)'
;MFRYFLRLVIFTLMPLTASIAAPLDGNKLLLLKDRQGNETEIGRIEFQLLNETESEYQIHLNHHQFQDYFLSMKEMKCLEGPELWCFIPYPYQQPRIVTEQNLAWLEHDLLFMFKKLDSFGANFWNGIYYKMQIEDGVIRGTANSLDLNMLASPPDDLSFPPIGKYDIDEADLEKRWLPVIEIR
;
A
#
# COMPACT_ATOMS: atom_id res chain seq x y z
N MET A 1 -63.08 21.47 35.73
CA MET A 1 -61.90 22.19 35.20
C MET A 1 -60.68 21.30 35.37
N PHE A 2 -60.19 20.66 34.30
CA PHE A 2 -58.76 20.43 34.04
C PHE A 2 -58.63 19.63 32.71
N ARG A 3 -58.21 20.30 31.64
CA ARG A 3 -57.87 19.67 30.34
C ARG A 3 -56.35 19.55 30.33
N TYR A 4 -55.81 18.34 30.51
CA TYR A 4 -54.39 18.07 30.30
C TYR A 4 -54.14 17.80 28.82
N PHE A 5 -53.52 18.78 28.13
CA PHE A 5 -53.00 18.62 26.78
C PHE A 5 -51.64 17.92 26.87
N LEU A 6 -51.60 16.62 26.54
CA LEU A 6 -50.37 15.85 26.39
C LEU A 6 -49.70 16.25 25.07
N ARG A 7 -48.63 17.07 25.13
CA ARG A 7 -47.80 17.38 23.96
C ARG A 7 -46.89 16.19 23.67
N LEU A 8 -47.16 15.47 22.58
CA LEU A 8 -46.24 14.50 21.98
C LEU A 8 -45.07 15.26 21.34
N VAL A 9 -43.88 15.12 21.92
CA VAL A 9 -42.62 15.59 21.32
C VAL A 9 -42.12 14.48 20.41
N ILE A 10 -42.24 14.69 19.10
CA ILE A 10 -41.69 13.78 18.08
C ILE A 10 -40.19 14.09 17.97
N PHE A 11 -39.37 13.22 18.54
CA PHE A 11 -37.91 13.27 18.40
C PHE A 11 -37.54 12.67 17.04
N THR A 12 -37.38 13.52 16.03
CA THR A 12 -36.89 13.10 14.71
C THR A 12 -35.42 12.64 14.85
N LEU A 13 -35.19 11.34 14.84
CA LEU A 13 -33.85 10.75 14.69
C LEU A 13 -33.30 11.17 13.32
N MET A 14 -32.33 12.10 13.32
CA MET A 14 -31.50 12.35 12.15
C MET A 14 -30.54 11.17 12.00
N PRO A 15 -30.56 10.43 10.88
CA PRO A 15 -29.58 9.39 10.64
C PRO A 15 -28.20 10.03 10.49
N LEU A 16 -27.28 9.64 11.36
CA LEU A 16 -25.87 10.03 11.28
C LEU A 16 -25.26 9.25 10.12
N THR A 17 -25.19 9.85 8.94
CA THR A 17 -24.44 9.29 7.81
C THR A 17 -22.96 9.35 8.18
N ALA A 18 -22.37 8.22 8.54
CA ALA A 18 -20.93 8.10 8.64
C ALA A 18 -20.34 8.42 7.26
N SER A 19 -19.62 9.55 7.16
CA SER A 19 -18.86 9.87 5.96
C SER A 19 -17.76 8.83 5.84
N ILE A 20 -17.90 7.88 4.92
CA ILE A 20 -16.79 7.03 4.50
C ILE A 20 -15.77 7.99 3.89
N ALA A 21 -14.61 8.13 4.53
CA ALA A 21 -13.55 8.97 4.00
C ALA A 21 -13.18 8.43 2.62
N ALA A 22 -13.11 9.31 1.61
CA ALA A 22 -12.78 8.88 0.26
C ALA A 22 -11.38 8.22 0.25
N PRO A 23 -11.24 7.00 -0.30
CA PRO A 23 -10.01 6.20 -0.19
C PRO A 23 -8.82 6.83 -0.92
N LEU A 24 -9.09 7.59 -1.99
CA LEU A 24 -8.11 8.24 -2.85
C LEU A 24 -8.11 9.77 -2.68
N ASP A 25 -8.38 10.26 -1.47
CA ASP A 25 -8.32 11.69 -1.15
C ASP A 25 -7.70 11.95 0.22
N GLY A 26 -6.92 13.02 0.31
CA GLY A 26 -6.25 13.49 1.51
C GLY A 26 -5.07 12.63 1.95
N ASN A 27 -4.69 12.78 3.23
CA ASN A 27 -3.55 12.10 3.82
C ASN A 27 -3.97 10.75 4.42
N LYS A 28 -3.27 9.69 4.04
CA LYS A 28 -3.46 8.32 4.53
C LYS A 28 -2.20 7.78 5.18
N LEU A 29 -2.35 6.95 6.20
CA LEU A 29 -1.26 6.16 6.78
C LEU A 29 -0.92 5.01 5.86
N LEU A 30 0.37 4.68 5.73
CA LEU A 30 0.86 3.51 5.02
C LEU A 30 1.37 2.49 6.03
N LEU A 31 0.69 1.35 6.12
CA LEU A 31 0.88 0.35 7.15
C LEU A 31 1.27 -0.99 6.53
N LEU A 32 2.29 -1.65 7.08
CA LEU A 32 2.52 -3.08 6.84
C LEU A 32 2.01 -3.88 8.03
N LYS A 33 1.44 -5.06 7.77
CA LYS A 33 0.84 -5.92 8.79
C LYS A 33 1.50 -7.27 8.76
N ASP A 34 1.86 -7.76 9.94
CA ASP A 34 2.32 -9.14 10.09
C ASP A 34 1.15 -10.13 10.12
N ARG A 35 1.47 -11.42 10.18
CA ARG A 35 0.48 -12.52 10.24
C ARG A 35 -0.40 -12.50 11.51
N GLN A 36 0.01 -11.81 12.56
CA GLN A 36 -0.77 -11.64 13.79
C GLN A 36 -1.65 -10.37 13.72
N GLY A 37 -1.51 -9.57 12.66
CA GLY A 37 -2.19 -8.31 12.48
C GLY A 37 -1.52 -7.14 13.20
N ASN A 38 -0.30 -7.30 13.72
CA ASN A 38 0.45 -6.18 14.26
C ASN A 38 0.81 -5.22 13.13
N GLU A 39 0.65 -3.93 13.37
CA GLU A 39 0.81 -2.89 12.36
C GLU A 39 2.15 -2.17 12.54
N THR A 40 2.83 -1.91 11.44
CA THR A 40 4.03 -1.07 11.37
C THR A 40 3.74 0.08 10.41
N GLU A 41 3.70 1.32 10.92
CA GLU A 41 3.58 2.52 10.07
C GLU A 41 4.90 2.78 9.36
N ILE A 42 4.92 2.61 8.03
CA ILE A 42 6.11 2.78 7.20
C ILE A 42 6.12 4.12 6.46
N GLY A 43 5.05 4.91 6.55
CA GLY A 43 4.96 6.21 5.90
C GLY A 43 3.54 6.74 5.80
N ARG A 44 3.36 7.69 4.89
CA ARG A 44 2.07 8.30 4.54
C ARG A 44 1.96 8.45 3.03
N ILE A 45 0.73 8.48 2.55
CA ILE A 45 0.42 8.80 1.16
C ILE A 45 -0.53 9.99 1.16
N GLU A 46 -0.16 11.02 0.42
CA GLU A 46 -1.04 12.14 0.12
C GLU A 46 -1.69 11.89 -1.23
N PHE A 47 -3.02 11.88 -1.27
CA PHE A 47 -3.80 11.83 -2.50
C PHE A 47 -4.42 13.20 -2.79
N GLN A 48 -4.41 13.60 -4.05
CA GLN A 48 -5.09 14.80 -4.53
C GLN A 48 -5.95 14.46 -5.74
N LEU A 49 -7.25 14.76 -5.65
CA LEU A 49 -8.19 14.52 -6.75
C LEU A 49 -7.85 15.38 -7.96
N LEU A 50 -7.66 14.74 -9.11
CA LEU A 50 -7.50 15.43 -10.40
C LEU A 50 -8.86 15.67 -11.07
N ASN A 51 -9.77 14.71 -10.92
CA ASN A 51 -11.14 14.75 -11.41
C ASN A 51 -12.03 13.79 -10.59
N GLU A 52 -13.22 13.47 -11.09
CA GLU A 52 -14.18 12.58 -10.41
C GLU A 52 -13.69 11.13 -10.25
N THR A 53 -12.68 10.70 -11.02
CA THR A 53 -12.24 9.30 -11.07
C THR A 53 -10.76 9.08 -10.81
N GLU A 54 -9.94 10.10 -11.00
CA GLU A 54 -8.48 10.01 -10.92
C GLU A 54 -7.94 10.85 -9.76
N SER A 55 -6.96 10.29 -9.05
CA SER A 55 -6.17 10.98 -8.05
C SER A 55 -4.69 10.85 -8.38
N GLU A 56 -3.95 11.95 -8.24
CA GLU A 56 -2.50 11.88 -8.11
C GLU A 56 -2.13 11.53 -6.68
N TYR A 57 -0.94 10.93 -6.51
CA TYR A 57 -0.44 10.59 -5.17
C TYR A 57 1.04 10.88 -4.97
N GLN A 58 1.40 11.14 -3.71
CA GLN A 58 2.78 11.28 -3.25
C GLN A 58 3.03 10.40 -2.03
N ILE A 59 4.10 9.60 -2.07
CA ILE A 59 4.50 8.73 -0.96
C ILE A 59 5.60 9.40 -0.12
N HIS A 60 5.38 9.43 1.18
CA HIS A 60 6.33 9.90 2.18
C HIS A 60 6.69 8.75 3.13
N LEU A 61 7.76 8.04 2.83
CA LEU A 61 8.25 6.95 3.69
C LEU A 61 8.83 7.51 5.00
N ASN A 62 8.51 6.85 6.11
CA ASN A 62 9.09 7.11 7.41
C ASN A 62 10.46 6.41 7.51
N HIS A 63 11.50 7.03 6.96
CA HIS A 63 12.85 6.46 6.93
C HIS A 63 13.41 6.09 8.30
N HIS A 64 12.90 6.63 9.41
CA HIS A 64 13.33 6.24 10.76
C HIS A 64 12.95 4.80 11.14
N GLN A 65 11.96 4.22 10.47
CA GLN A 65 11.59 2.81 10.65
C GLN A 65 12.52 1.87 9.88
N PHE A 66 13.24 2.39 8.89
CA PHE A 66 14.11 1.60 8.04
C PHE A 66 15.55 1.70 8.52
N GLN A 67 16.25 0.58 8.44
CA GLN A 67 17.69 0.48 8.64
C GLN A 67 18.40 0.29 7.32
N ASP A 68 19.67 0.66 7.30
CA ASP A 68 20.50 0.63 6.11
C ASP A 68 21.26 -0.68 6.01
N TYR A 69 20.96 -1.45 4.97
CA TYR A 69 21.64 -2.70 4.67
C TYR A 69 22.37 -2.58 3.34
N PHE A 70 23.65 -2.93 3.32
CA PHE A 70 24.44 -2.95 2.09
C PHE A 70 24.20 -4.25 1.34
N LEU A 71 23.46 -4.18 0.24
CA LEU A 71 23.18 -5.31 -0.62
C LEU A 71 23.79 -5.04 -1.99
N SER A 72 24.85 -5.79 -2.30
CA SER A 72 25.58 -5.67 -3.58
C SER A 72 26.10 -4.25 -3.84
N MET A 73 26.82 -3.67 -2.88
CA MET A 73 27.41 -2.32 -2.94
C MET A 73 26.41 -1.15 -2.99
N LYS A 74 25.10 -1.42 -2.89
CA LYS A 74 24.06 -0.40 -2.78
C LYS A 74 23.39 -0.47 -1.42
N GLU A 75 23.16 0.70 -0.84
CA GLU A 75 22.39 0.83 0.38
C GLU A 75 20.91 0.57 0.08
N MET A 76 20.29 -0.27 0.89
CA MET A 76 18.87 -0.61 0.83
C MET A 76 18.23 -0.27 2.17
N LYS A 77 17.08 0.39 2.11
CA LYS A 77 16.24 0.68 3.28
C LYS A 77 15.42 -0.56 3.62
N CYS A 78 15.66 -1.18 4.77
CA CYS A 78 14.97 -2.41 5.17
C CYS A 78 14.36 -2.30 6.56
N LEU A 79 13.18 -2.88 6.73
CA LEU A 79 12.64 -3.22 8.05
C LEU A 79 13.31 -4.50 8.52
N GLU A 80 13.57 -4.59 9.82
CA GLU A 80 14.18 -5.75 10.45
C GLU A 80 13.18 -6.46 11.35
N GLY A 81 12.99 -7.75 11.10
CA GLY A 81 12.15 -8.65 11.90
C GLY A 81 12.64 -10.09 11.76
N PRO A 82 11.74 -11.08 11.66
CA PRO A 82 12.10 -12.45 11.33
C PRO A 82 12.84 -12.58 9.98
N GLU A 83 12.60 -11.63 9.08
CA GLU A 83 13.28 -11.46 7.79
C GLU A 83 13.65 -9.97 7.63
N LEU A 84 14.59 -9.66 6.75
CA LEU A 84 14.72 -8.31 6.23
C LEU A 84 13.65 -8.07 5.18
N TRP A 85 12.92 -6.97 5.32
CA TRP A 85 11.92 -6.53 4.36
C TRP A 85 12.36 -5.21 3.75
N CYS A 86 13.01 -5.30 2.59
CA CYS A 86 13.71 -4.20 1.97
C CYS A 86 12.83 -3.50 0.94
N PHE A 87 12.69 -2.18 1.07
CA PHE A 87 11.99 -1.36 0.10
C PHE A 87 12.80 -1.25 -1.20
N ILE A 88 12.13 -1.41 -2.33
CA ILE A 88 12.74 -1.34 -3.67
C ILE A 88 12.07 -0.19 -4.43
N PRO A 89 12.74 0.97 -4.57
CA PRO A 89 12.16 2.08 -5.32
C PRO A 89 12.04 1.71 -6.79
N TYR A 90 10.86 1.94 -7.38
CA TYR A 90 10.67 1.83 -8.82
C TYR A 90 11.60 2.81 -9.55
N PRO A 91 12.41 2.36 -10.52
CA PRO A 91 13.52 3.16 -11.05
C PRO A 91 13.14 4.10 -12.19
N TYR A 92 11.94 3.99 -12.75
CA TYR A 92 11.52 4.73 -13.95
C TYR A 92 10.46 5.79 -13.63
N GLN A 93 10.38 6.79 -14.51
CA GLN A 93 9.33 7.80 -14.42
C GLN A 93 7.96 7.14 -14.66
N GLN A 94 6.96 7.63 -13.95
CA GLN A 94 5.60 7.16 -14.05
C GLN A 94 4.61 8.28 -13.67
N PRO A 95 3.33 8.22 -14.09
CA PRO A 95 2.35 9.27 -13.88
C PRO A 95 1.98 9.51 -12.41
N ARG A 96 2.05 8.47 -11.56
CA ARG A 96 1.53 8.47 -10.18
C ARG A 96 0.06 8.86 -10.09
N ILE A 97 -0.73 8.32 -11.00
CA ILE A 97 -2.18 8.50 -11.07
C ILE A 97 -2.84 7.15 -10.80
N VAL A 98 -3.87 7.15 -9.96
CA VAL A 98 -4.67 5.97 -9.65
C VAL A 98 -6.16 6.26 -9.77
N THR A 99 -6.94 5.20 -9.99
CA THR A 99 -8.40 5.22 -9.88
C THR A 99 -8.85 4.15 -8.91
N GLU A 100 -10.12 4.17 -8.50
CA GLU A 100 -10.65 3.13 -7.61
C GLU A 100 -10.55 1.71 -8.21
N GLN A 101 -10.49 1.61 -9.55
CA GLN A 101 -10.41 0.33 -10.26
C GLN A 101 -8.98 -0.02 -10.70
N ASN A 102 -8.03 0.92 -10.62
CA ASN A 102 -6.66 0.72 -11.05
C ASN A 102 -5.68 1.43 -10.12
N LEU A 103 -5.06 0.63 -9.25
CA LEU A 103 -4.05 1.06 -8.29
C LEU A 103 -2.62 0.69 -8.73
N ALA A 104 -2.44 0.15 -9.94
CA ALA A 104 -1.19 -0.48 -10.34
C ALA A 104 0.03 0.44 -10.18
N TRP A 105 -0.09 1.74 -10.47
CA TRP A 105 1.03 2.66 -10.28
C TRP A 105 1.48 2.78 -8.82
N LEU A 106 0.53 2.78 -7.88
CA LEU A 106 0.81 2.75 -6.46
C LEU A 106 1.46 1.43 -6.03
N GLU A 107 1.03 0.31 -6.62
CA GLU A 107 1.65 -1.01 -6.40
C GLU A 107 3.11 -1.04 -6.86
N HIS A 108 3.43 -0.37 -7.98
CA HIS A 108 4.80 -0.25 -8.49
C HIS A 108 5.69 0.63 -7.60
N ASP A 109 5.14 1.69 -6.99
CA ASP A 109 5.92 2.51 -6.07
C ASP A 109 6.13 1.85 -4.69
N LEU A 110 5.45 0.75 -4.39
CA LEU A 110 5.48 0.04 -3.10
C LEU A 110 5.99 -1.40 -3.24
N LEU A 111 7.10 -1.55 -3.98
CA LEU A 111 7.78 -2.84 -4.14
C LEU A 111 8.72 -3.12 -2.97
N PHE A 112 8.82 -4.41 -2.64
CA PHE A 112 9.73 -4.89 -1.62
C PHE A 112 10.49 -6.12 -2.11
N MET A 113 11.53 -6.48 -1.39
CA MET A 113 12.10 -7.83 -1.43
C MET A 113 12.32 -8.33 -0.02
N PHE A 114 12.18 -9.64 0.18
CA PHE A 114 12.48 -10.27 1.46
C PHE A 114 13.80 -11.02 1.41
N LYS A 115 14.47 -11.10 2.56
CA LYS A 115 15.77 -11.74 2.67
C LYS A 115 15.99 -12.28 4.08
N LYS A 116 16.62 -13.46 4.20
CA LYS A 116 17.05 -13.97 5.51
C LYS A 116 18.18 -13.12 6.08
N LEU A 117 18.20 -12.93 7.40
CA LEU A 117 19.21 -12.10 8.09
C LEU A 117 20.65 -12.52 7.76
N ASP A 118 20.91 -13.82 7.65
CA ASP A 118 22.24 -14.44 7.44
C ASP A 118 22.68 -14.55 5.97
N SER A 119 21.78 -14.29 5.02
CA SER A 119 22.13 -14.37 3.60
C SER A 119 22.96 -13.17 3.14
N PHE A 120 23.73 -13.31 2.06
CA PHE A 120 24.54 -12.22 1.50
C PHE A 120 23.94 -11.72 0.19
N GLY A 121 23.98 -10.40 -0.02
CA GLY A 121 23.52 -9.75 -1.25
C GLY A 121 22.00 -9.66 -1.39
N ALA A 122 21.55 -8.92 -2.41
CA ALA A 122 20.15 -8.88 -2.81
C ALA A 122 19.81 -10.11 -3.65
N ASN A 123 18.58 -10.61 -3.52
CA ASN A 123 18.02 -11.60 -4.43
C ASN A 123 16.70 -11.09 -4.99
N PHE A 124 16.71 -10.61 -6.23
CA PHE A 124 15.54 -10.00 -6.87
C PHE A 124 14.45 -10.99 -7.26
N TRP A 125 14.73 -12.30 -7.23
CA TRP A 125 13.70 -13.34 -7.28
C TRP A 125 12.81 -13.38 -6.03
N ASN A 126 13.26 -12.77 -4.92
CA ASN A 126 12.50 -12.64 -3.70
C ASN A 126 11.64 -11.36 -3.68
N GLY A 127 11.27 -10.84 -4.84
CA GLY A 127 10.43 -9.66 -4.94
C GLY A 127 9.04 -9.90 -4.37
N ILE A 128 8.49 -8.85 -3.81
CA ILE A 128 7.15 -8.78 -3.28
C ILE A 128 6.41 -7.65 -3.99
N TYR A 129 5.26 -8.02 -4.54
CA TYR A 129 4.29 -7.13 -5.14
C TYR A 129 3.00 -7.21 -4.34
N TYR A 130 2.54 -6.09 -3.79
CA TYR A 130 1.24 -6.06 -3.13
C TYR A 130 0.15 -5.78 -4.15
N LYS A 131 -0.68 -6.78 -4.47
CA LYS A 131 -1.88 -6.56 -5.29
C LYS A 131 -2.93 -5.90 -4.43
N MET A 132 -3.31 -4.68 -4.78
CA MET A 132 -4.15 -3.77 -4.03
C MET A 132 -5.56 -3.70 -4.59
N GLN A 133 -6.51 -3.52 -3.67
CA GLN A 133 -7.89 -3.21 -3.98
C GLN A 133 -8.48 -2.34 -2.87
N ILE A 134 -9.55 -1.62 -3.17
CA ILE A 134 -10.27 -0.82 -2.20
C ILE A 134 -11.38 -1.66 -1.58
N GLU A 135 -11.37 -1.77 -0.26
CA GLU A 135 -12.39 -2.46 0.55
C GLU A 135 -12.79 -1.54 1.70
N ASP A 136 -14.09 -1.23 1.82
CA ASP A 136 -14.64 -0.42 2.92
C ASP A 136 -13.92 0.93 3.15
N GLY A 137 -13.45 1.56 2.07
CA GLY A 137 -12.72 2.85 2.12
C GLY A 137 -11.23 2.72 2.50
N VAL A 138 -10.71 1.50 2.60
CA VAL A 138 -9.30 1.20 2.87
C VAL A 138 -8.68 0.57 1.62
N ILE A 139 -7.50 1.01 1.21
CA ILE A 139 -6.73 0.28 0.20
C ILE A 139 -6.02 -0.87 0.93
N ARG A 140 -6.32 -2.11 0.56
CA ARG A 140 -5.66 -3.30 1.09
C ARG A 140 -4.91 -4.01 -0.02
N GLY A 141 -3.64 -4.31 0.24
CA GLY A 141 -2.81 -5.12 -0.65
C GLY A 141 -2.37 -6.43 -0.02
N THR A 142 -2.34 -7.48 -0.84
CA THR A 142 -1.85 -8.82 -0.44
C THR A 142 -0.55 -9.13 -1.16
N ALA A 143 0.45 -9.60 -0.41
CA ALA A 143 1.77 -9.94 -0.95
C ALA A 143 1.68 -11.05 -2.00
N ASN A 144 2.31 -10.82 -3.15
CA ASN A 144 2.53 -11.78 -4.20
C ASN A 144 4.01 -11.80 -4.55
N SER A 145 4.46 -12.86 -5.20
CA SER A 145 5.84 -13.01 -5.66
C SER A 145 6.03 -12.33 -7.02
N LEU A 146 7.20 -11.71 -7.18
CA LEU A 146 7.58 -11.01 -8.40
C LEU A 146 9.09 -11.17 -8.64
N ASP A 147 9.48 -11.43 -9.89
CA ASP A 147 10.89 -11.33 -10.29
C ASP A 147 11.25 -9.87 -10.59
N LEU A 148 11.91 -9.21 -9.64
CA LEU A 148 12.32 -7.80 -9.79
C LEU A 148 13.44 -7.61 -10.81
N ASN A 149 14.06 -8.68 -11.34
CA ASN A 149 15.03 -8.54 -12.43
C ASN A 149 14.40 -7.95 -13.71
N MET A 150 13.07 -8.03 -13.86
CA MET A 150 12.37 -7.39 -14.97
C MET A 150 12.49 -5.86 -14.96
N LEU A 151 12.82 -5.26 -13.81
CA LEU A 151 13.06 -3.83 -13.67
C LEU A 151 14.49 -3.41 -14.07
N ALA A 152 15.28 -4.31 -14.64
CA ALA A 152 16.64 -4.01 -15.09
C ALA A 152 16.66 -3.10 -16.34
N SER A 153 15.56 -3.04 -17.09
CA SER A 153 15.40 -2.17 -18.26
C SER A 153 14.06 -1.41 -18.22
N PRO A 154 14.02 -0.16 -18.71
CA PRO A 154 12.78 0.59 -18.78
C PRO A 154 11.77 -0.10 -19.70
N PRO A 155 10.46 0.03 -19.42
CA PRO A 155 9.45 -0.40 -20.37
C PRO A 155 9.41 0.52 -21.59
N ASP A 156 8.85 0.02 -22.69
CA ASP A 156 8.74 0.77 -23.94
C ASP A 156 7.78 1.97 -23.82
N ASP A 157 6.76 1.87 -22.95
CA ASP A 157 5.78 2.91 -22.69
C ASP A 157 5.67 3.20 -21.19
N LEU A 158 6.01 4.42 -20.79
CA LEU A 158 6.01 4.87 -19.39
C LEU A 158 4.61 5.32 -18.92
N SER A 159 3.61 5.36 -19.81
CA SER A 159 2.24 5.72 -19.45
C SER A 159 1.44 4.54 -18.91
N PHE A 160 1.92 3.31 -19.11
CA PHE A 160 1.28 2.09 -18.61
C PHE A 160 2.16 1.37 -17.57
N PRO A 161 1.56 0.84 -16.49
CA PRO A 161 2.27 0.02 -15.52
C PRO A 161 2.82 -1.25 -16.19
N PRO A 162 4.13 -1.52 -16.15
CA PRO A 162 4.73 -2.61 -16.92
C PRO A 162 4.56 -4.00 -16.29
N ILE A 163 4.31 -4.11 -14.99
CA ILE A 163 4.09 -5.39 -14.32
C ILE A 163 2.63 -5.81 -14.58
N GLY A 164 2.47 -6.83 -15.41
CA GLY A 164 1.18 -7.40 -15.76
C GLY A 164 0.80 -8.57 -14.86
N LYS A 165 -0.45 -9.04 -15.03
CA LYS A 165 -1.00 -10.15 -14.24
C LYS A 165 -0.23 -11.48 -14.36
N TYR A 166 0.52 -11.67 -15.45
CA TYR A 166 1.28 -12.91 -15.72
C TYR A 166 2.71 -12.84 -15.19
N ASP A 167 3.14 -11.67 -14.72
CA ASP A 167 4.45 -11.46 -14.11
C ASP A 167 4.39 -11.67 -12.58
N ILE A 168 3.18 -11.82 -12.04
CA ILE A 168 2.90 -11.91 -10.61
C ILE A 168 2.48 -13.34 -10.26
N ASP A 169 3.25 -13.97 -9.39
CA ASP A 169 3.01 -15.31 -8.88
C ASP A 169 2.41 -15.29 -7.46
N GLU A 170 1.69 -16.34 -7.09
CA GLU A 170 1.19 -16.49 -5.72
C GLU A 170 2.37 -16.63 -4.73
N ALA A 171 2.34 -15.85 -3.65
CA ALA A 171 3.27 -16.00 -2.55
C ALA A 171 2.72 -16.95 -1.48
N ASP A 172 3.61 -17.71 -0.83
CA ASP A 172 3.28 -18.45 0.39
C ASP A 172 3.17 -17.49 1.59
N LEU A 173 1.99 -16.92 1.78
CA LEU A 173 1.69 -15.91 2.81
C LEU A 173 1.97 -16.40 4.23
N GLU A 174 1.81 -17.70 4.49
CA GLU A 174 2.10 -18.31 5.77
C GLU A 174 3.60 -18.29 6.09
N LYS A 175 4.45 -18.16 5.07
CA LYS A 175 5.90 -18.00 5.25
C LYS A 175 6.35 -16.55 5.23
N ARG A 176 5.50 -15.59 4.89
CA ARG A 176 5.90 -14.17 4.81
C ARG A 176 5.74 -13.49 6.15
N TRP A 177 6.73 -12.66 6.50
CA TRP A 177 6.63 -11.80 7.69
C TRP A 177 5.51 -10.77 7.55
N LEU A 178 5.52 -9.97 6.46
CA LEU A 178 4.57 -8.88 6.22
C LEU A 178 3.70 -9.22 4.99
N PRO A 179 2.65 -10.04 5.13
CA PRO A 179 1.82 -10.45 3.99
C PRO A 179 0.83 -9.38 3.51
N VAL A 180 0.58 -8.33 4.30
CA VAL A 180 -0.48 -7.35 4.02
C VAL A 180 0.05 -5.92 4.14
N ILE A 181 -0.40 -5.07 3.22
CA ILE A 181 -0.26 -3.62 3.27
C ILE A 181 -1.65 -2.97 3.35
N GLU A 182 -1.81 -1.94 4.17
CA GLU A 182 -3.06 -1.17 4.29
C GLU A 182 -2.78 0.34 4.18
N ILE A 183 -3.67 1.06 3.51
CA ILE A 183 -3.63 2.52 3.38
C ILE A 183 -4.99 3.08 3.79
N ARG A 184 -5.01 3.91 4.84
CA ARG A 184 -6.24 4.45 5.46
C ARG A 184 -6.02 5.77 6.18
#